data_AF-A0A8T4KEE7-F1
#
_entry.id   AF-A0A8T4KEE7-F1
#
_cell.length_a   1.000
_cell.length_b   1.000
_cell.length_c   1.000
_cell.angle_alpha   90.00
_cell.angle_beta   90.00
_cell.angle_gamma   90.00
#
_symmetry.space_group_name_H-M   'P 1'
#
loop_
_entity.id
_entity.type
_entity.pdbx_description
1 polymer ?
#
loop_
_entity_poly.entity_id
_entity_poly.type
_entity_poly.pdbx_seq_one_letter_code
_entity_poly.pdbx_strand_id
1 'polypeptide(L)'
;MIDNLQGLSMYLLLVLVIIVALGSILILKSSLYSFDTPKTSCFKDEDCGPATCCHANKAINKVYGSNCLGVSCTEECKKGTIDCGCGRIACVSSKCSIVWTKNNSWC
;
A
#
# COMPACT_ATOMS: atom_id res chain seq x y z
N MET A 1 -6.72 -25.64 58.13
CA MET A 1 -5.55 -25.53 57.22
C MET A 1 -5.81 -26.13 55.83
N ILE A 2 -7.03 -26.57 55.50
CA ILE A 2 -7.38 -27.16 54.19
C ILE A 2 -8.12 -26.15 53.29
N ASP A 3 -8.69 -25.10 53.88
CA ASP A 3 -9.53 -24.09 53.22
C ASP A 3 -8.73 -23.18 52.27
N ASN A 4 -7.43 -23.03 52.52
CA ASN A 4 -6.52 -22.18 51.73
C ASN A 4 -6.01 -22.88 50.45
N LEU A 5 -6.03 -24.22 50.40
CA LEU A 5 -5.55 -25.00 49.25
C LEU A 5 -6.59 -25.06 48.12
N GLN A 6 -7.88 -25.08 48.45
CA GLN A 6 -8.98 -25.03 47.48
C GLN A 6 -9.11 -23.65 46.82
N GLY A 7 -8.86 -22.57 47.57
CA GLY A 7 -8.87 -21.21 47.04
C GLY A 7 -7.76 -20.94 46.01
N LEU A 8 -6.56 -21.51 46.22
CA LEU A 8 -5.43 -21.37 45.30
C LEU A 8 -5.67 -22.07 43.96
N SER A 9 -6.28 -23.26 43.99
CA SER A 9 -6.66 -24.01 42.79
C SER A 9 -7.71 -23.26 41.97
N MET A 10 -8.73 -22.70 42.64
CA MET A 10 -9.76 -21.88 41.98
C MET A 10 -9.20 -20.59 41.37
N TYR A 11 -8.24 -19.94 42.04
CA TYR A 11 -7.56 -18.75 41.52
C TYR A 11 -6.70 -19.07 40.29
N LEU A 12 -5.96 -20.18 40.31
CA LEU A 12 -5.15 -20.63 39.16
C LEU A 12 -6.02 -20.93 37.93
N LEU A 13 -7.17 -21.59 38.12
CA LEU A 13 -8.11 -21.87 37.04
C LEU A 13 -8.70 -20.58 36.45
N LEU A 14 -9.05 -19.60 37.29
CA LEU A 14 -9.54 -18.29 36.83
C LEU A 14 -8.50 -17.53 36.01
N VAL A 15 -7.24 -17.50 36.47
CA VAL A 15 -6.15 -16.85 35.74
C VAL A 15 -5.92 -17.52 34.38
N LEU A 16 -5.98 -18.85 34.32
CA LEU A 16 -5.76 -19.61 33.09
C LEU A 16 -6.88 -19.36 32.06
N VAL A 17 -8.14 -19.28 32.50
CA VAL A 17 -9.28 -18.92 31.63
C VAL A 17 -9.13 -17.50 31.07
N ILE A 18 -8.69 -16.55 31.91
CA ILE A 18 -8.45 -15.16 31.47
C ILE A 18 -7.31 -15.10 30.43
N ILE A 19 -6.21 -15.82 30.63
CA ILE A 19 -5.09 -15.87 29.68
C ILE A 19 -5.54 -16.46 28.33
N VAL A 20 -6.31 -17.55 28.35
CA VAL A 20 -6.85 -18.18 27.14
C VAL A 20 -7.85 -17.26 26.42
N ALA A 21 -8.72 -16.57 27.16
CA ALA A 21 -9.66 -15.60 26.61
C ALA A 21 -8.94 -14.38 25.99
N LEU A 22 -7.93 -13.82 26.65
CA LEU A 22 -7.14 -12.71 26.12
C LEU A 22 -6.29 -13.12 24.90
N GLY A 23 -5.71 -14.32 24.92
CA GLY A 23 -4.94 -14.86 23.79
C GLY A 23 -5.81 -15.12 22.55
N SER A 24 -7.00 -15.69 22.74
CA SER A 24 -7.96 -15.91 21.65
C SER A 24 -8.50 -14.60 21.05
N ILE A 25 -8.70 -13.55 21.86
CA ILE A 25 -9.05 -12.21 21.36
C ILE A 25 -7.94 -11.60 20.49
N LEU A 26 -6.67 -11.84 20.82
CA LEU A 26 -5.53 -11.36 20.02
C LEU A 26 -5.41 -12.08 18.67
N ILE A 27 -5.64 -13.40 18.64
CA ILE A 27 -5.58 -14.20 17.41
C ILE A 27 -6.73 -13.84 16.44
N LEU A 28 -7.91 -13.49 16.94
CA LEU A 28 -9.04 -13.05 16.10
C LEU A 28 -8.79 -11.69 15.39
N LYS A 29 -7.95 -10.81 15.97
CA LYS A 29 -7.65 -9.50 15.38
C LYS A 29 -6.65 -9.57 14.23
N SER A 30 -5.75 -10.56 14.20
CA SER A 30 -4.77 -10.73 13.13
C SER A 30 -5.39 -10.96 11.75
N SER A 31 -6.57 -11.60 11.69
CA SER A 31 -7.24 -11.90 10.42
C SER A 31 -7.97 -10.71 9.80
N LEU A 32 -8.11 -9.59 10.52
CA LEU A 32 -8.70 -8.35 10.02
C LEU A 32 -7.65 -7.28 9.68
N TYR A 33 -6.35 -7.61 9.81
CA TYR A 33 -5.30 -6.73 9.33
C TYR A 33 -5.20 -6.87 7.80
N SER A 34 -6.19 -6.32 7.11
CA SER A 34 -6.11 -6.07 5.68
C SER A 34 -4.96 -5.10 5.47
N PHE A 35 -3.80 -5.64 5.11
CA PHE A 35 -2.68 -4.83 4.65
C PHE A 35 -3.07 -4.31 3.26
N ASP A 36 -3.83 -3.21 3.23
CA ASP A 36 -4.12 -2.48 2.00
C ASP A 36 -2.80 -1.87 1.53
N THR A 37 -2.15 -2.56 0.61
CA THR A 37 -0.95 -2.05 -0.05
C THR A 37 -1.36 -0.79 -0.82
N PRO A 38 -0.76 0.38 -0.52
CA PRO A 38 -1.10 1.61 -1.23
C PRO A 38 -1.00 1.38 -2.74
N LYS A 39 -1.94 1.91 -3.53
CA LYS A 39 -1.94 1.74 -4.99
C LYS A 39 -0.69 2.30 -5.69
N THR A 40 0.07 3.12 -4.99
CA THR A 40 1.35 3.67 -5.44
C THR A 40 2.56 2.87 -4.93
N SER A 41 2.39 1.81 -4.16
CA SER A 41 3.51 1.02 -3.63
C SER A 41 4.29 0.32 -4.75
N CYS A 42 5.62 0.26 -4.63
CA CYS A 42 6.49 -0.40 -5.59
C CYS A 42 7.79 -0.89 -4.93
N PHE A 43 8.46 -1.84 -5.59
CA PHE A 43 9.80 -2.31 -5.23
C PHE A 43 10.85 -1.84 -6.24
N LYS A 44 10.48 -1.68 -7.51
CA LYS A 44 11.36 -1.26 -8.60
C LYS A 44 10.61 -0.43 -9.65
N ASP A 45 11.34 0.26 -10.51
CA ASP A 45 10.77 1.17 -11.53
C ASP A 45 9.77 0.46 -12.45
N GLU A 46 10.01 -0.81 -12.76
CA GLU A 46 9.15 -1.59 -13.67
C GLU A 46 7.78 -1.91 -13.09
N ASP A 47 7.61 -1.81 -11.77
CA ASP A 47 6.31 -1.99 -11.11
C ASP A 47 5.38 -0.79 -11.37
N CYS A 48 5.95 0.36 -11.77
CA CYS A 48 5.24 1.62 -11.91
C CYS A 48 4.89 1.94 -13.36
N GLY A 49 3.67 2.45 -13.55
CA GLY A 49 3.17 2.91 -14.84
C GLY A 49 2.36 4.19 -14.70
N PRO A 50 1.91 4.76 -15.83
CA PRO A 50 1.10 5.97 -15.82
C PRO A 50 -0.28 5.67 -15.22
N ALA A 51 -0.80 6.60 -14.40
CA ALA A 51 -2.14 6.45 -13.81
C ALA A 51 -3.28 6.67 -14.82
N THR A 52 -2.99 7.29 -15.96
CA THR A 52 -3.90 7.54 -17.07
C THR A 52 -3.22 7.16 -18.38
N CYS A 53 -3.98 6.71 -19.38
CA CYS A 53 -3.39 6.24 -20.64
C CYS A 53 -2.68 7.33 -21.44
N CYS A 54 -3.23 8.54 -21.42
CA CYS A 54 -2.69 9.69 -22.14
C CYS A 54 -2.35 10.80 -21.15
N HIS A 55 -1.31 11.57 -21.48
CA HIS A 55 -0.91 12.78 -20.77
C HIS A 55 -0.81 12.59 -19.25
N ALA A 56 -0.07 11.57 -18.83
CA ALA A 56 -0.03 11.17 -17.43
C ALA A 56 0.68 12.23 -16.57
N ASN A 57 0.01 12.66 -15.51
CA ASN A 57 0.57 13.54 -14.47
C ASN A 57 0.62 12.88 -13.10
N LYS A 58 0.35 11.57 -13.05
CA LYS A 58 0.45 10.71 -11.86
C LYS A 58 1.00 9.35 -12.25
N ALA A 59 1.67 8.71 -11.30
CA ALA A 59 2.18 7.35 -11.40
C ALA A 59 1.40 6.43 -10.44
N ILE A 60 1.25 5.17 -10.84
CA ILE A 60 0.56 4.12 -10.07
C ILE A 60 1.31 2.80 -10.24
N ASN A 61 1.13 1.86 -9.33
CA ASN A 61 1.57 0.49 -9.59
C ASN A 61 0.72 -0.10 -10.73
N LYS A 62 1.38 -0.71 -11.72
CA LYS A 62 0.74 -1.24 -12.93
C LYS A 62 -0.40 -2.22 -12.63
N VAL A 63 -0.34 -2.96 -11.53
CA VAL A 63 -1.42 -3.90 -11.14
C VAL A 63 -2.75 -3.20 -10.84
N TYR A 64 -2.71 -1.90 -10.51
CA TYR A 64 -3.90 -1.08 -10.26
C TYR A 64 -4.16 -0.05 -11.37
N GLY A 65 -3.33 -0.02 -12.42
CA GLY A 65 -3.45 0.91 -13.53
C GLY A 65 -4.64 0.62 -14.43
N SER A 66 -5.07 1.61 -15.20
CA SER A 66 -6.11 1.43 -16.23
C SER A 66 -5.57 0.59 -17.40
N ASN A 67 -6.43 -0.22 -18.00
CA ASN A 67 -6.11 -0.91 -19.26
C ASN A 67 -6.13 0.10 -20.41
N CYS A 68 -4.99 0.28 -21.09
CA CYS A 68 -4.83 1.23 -22.19
C CYS A 68 -4.83 0.57 -23.58
N LEU A 69 -5.15 -0.72 -23.67
CA LEU A 69 -5.28 -1.41 -24.96
C LEU A 69 -6.35 -0.73 -25.83
N GLY A 70 -6.01 -0.40 -27.07
CA GLY A 70 -6.90 0.26 -28.02
C GLY A 70 -7.08 1.77 -27.82
N VAL A 71 -6.46 2.36 -26.79
CA VAL A 71 -6.46 3.82 -26.60
C VAL A 71 -5.41 4.44 -27.52
N SER A 72 -5.84 5.36 -28.39
CA SER A 72 -4.96 6.20 -29.19
C SER A 72 -4.90 7.59 -28.57
N CYS A 73 -3.72 8.00 -28.12
CA CYS A 73 -3.50 9.34 -27.58
C CYS A 73 -3.24 10.34 -28.70
N THR A 74 -3.54 11.62 -28.44
CA THR A 74 -3.13 12.71 -29.33
C THR A 74 -1.62 12.88 -29.27
N GLU A 75 -0.99 13.37 -30.35
CA GLU A 75 0.44 13.69 -30.38
C GLU A 75 0.77 15.04 -29.73
N GLU A 76 -0.20 15.64 -29.03
CA GLU A 76 0.02 16.91 -28.34
C GLU A 76 0.86 16.67 -27.08
N CYS A 77 1.77 17.60 -26.80
CA CYS A 77 2.46 17.59 -25.53
C CYS A 77 1.68 18.46 -24.53
N LYS A 78 1.17 17.85 -23.46
CA LYS A 78 0.33 18.57 -22.50
C LYS A 78 1.17 19.13 -21.36
N LYS A 79 1.00 20.42 -21.06
CA LYS A 79 1.68 21.04 -19.91
C LYS A 79 1.32 20.34 -18.59
N GLY A 80 2.31 20.13 -17.73
CA GLY A 80 2.14 19.50 -16.42
C GLY A 80 2.02 17.97 -16.45
N THR A 81 2.39 17.32 -17.55
CA THR A 81 2.38 15.86 -17.73
C THR A 81 3.78 15.38 -18.12
N ILE A 82 4.01 14.07 -18.10
CA ILE A 82 5.32 13.49 -18.46
C ILE A 82 5.63 13.52 -19.97
N ASP A 83 4.72 14.07 -20.78
CA ASP A 83 4.86 14.06 -22.24
C ASP A 83 6.15 14.76 -22.69
N CYS A 84 6.65 14.34 -23.86
CA CYS A 84 7.73 15.03 -24.57
C CYS A 84 9.00 15.22 -23.71
N GLY A 85 9.25 14.28 -22.80
CA GLY A 85 10.43 14.24 -21.94
C GLY A 85 10.33 15.10 -20.68
N CYS A 86 9.15 15.64 -20.35
CA CYS A 86 8.95 16.45 -19.15
C CYS A 86 9.20 15.70 -17.85
N GLY A 87 9.06 14.37 -17.86
CA GLY A 87 9.44 13.54 -16.72
C GLY A 87 9.48 12.07 -17.08
N ARG A 88 9.79 11.27 -16.07
CA ARG A 88 9.73 9.80 -16.14
C ARG A 88 9.06 9.24 -14.91
N ILE A 89 8.48 8.06 -15.06
CA ILE A 89 7.90 7.32 -13.94
C ILE A 89 9.00 6.45 -13.31
N ALA A 90 9.06 6.43 -11.99
CA ALA A 90 10.05 5.68 -11.23
C ALA A 90 9.49 5.25 -9.87
N CYS A 91 10.11 4.24 -9.27
CA CYS A 91 9.89 3.86 -7.89
C CYS A 91 10.83 4.65 -6.99
N VAL A 92 10.28 5.66 -6.30
CA VAL A 92 11.04 6.55 -5.42
C VAL A 92 10.53 6.37 -3.99
N SER A 93 11.41 5.99 -3.06
CA SER A 93 11.04 5.76 -1.66
C SER A 93 9.85 4.81 -1.51
N SER A 94 9.88 3.69 -2.24
CA SER A 94 8.82 2.67 -2.30
C SER A 94 7.46 3.19 -2.78
N LYS A 95 7.45 4.31 -3.51
CA LYS A 95 6.25 4.89 -4.13
C LYS A 95 6.47 5.24 -5.60
N CYS A 96 5.58 4.76 -6.45
CA CYS A 96 5.47 5.18 -7.84
C CYS A 96 5.25 6.69 -7.90
N SER A 97 6.21 7.38 -8.50
CA SER A 97 6.28 8.82 -8.55
C SER A 97 6.72 9.27 -9.93
N ILE A 98 6.39 10.52 -10.28
CA ILE A 98 6.97 11.18 -11.44
C ILE A 98 8.24 11.92 -10.99
N VAL A 99 9.34 11.63 -11.68
CA VAL A 99 10.59 12.37 -11.57
C VAL A 99 10.61 13.38 -12.70
N TRP A 100 10.41 14.65 -12.36
CA TRP A 100 10.38 15.76 -13.31
C TRP A 100 11.78 16.15 -13.79
N THR A 101 11.91 16.36 -15.10
CA THR A 101 13.14 16.87 -15.72
C THR A 101 13.32 18.33 -15.33
N LYS A 102 14.42 18.67 -14.63
CA LYS A 102 14.73 20.06 -14.29
C LYS A 102 15.29 20.77 -15.53
N ASN A 103 14.88 22.03 -15.74
CA ASN A 103 15.29 22.94 -16.84
C ASN A 103 14.45 22.90 -18.13
N ASN A 104 13.20 22.47 -18.06
CA ASN A 104 12.22 22.68 -19.12
C ASN A 104 11.18 23.68 -18.61
N SER A 105 11.19 24.91 -19.14
CA SER A 105 10.25 25.99 -18.76
C SER A 105 8.82 25.81 -19.31
N TRP A 106 8.62 24.78 -20.12
CA TRP A 106 7.37 24.45 -20.79
C TRP A 106 6.66 23.25 -20.13
N CYS A 107 7.37 22.44 -19.35
CA CYS A 107 6.78 21.73 -18.22
C CYS A 107 6.32 22.78 -17.17
#